data_AF-A0A067BQ64-F1
#
_entry.id   AF-A0A067BQ64-F1
#
_cell.length_a   1.000
_cell.length_b   1.000
_cell.length_c   1.000
_cell.angle_alpha   90.00
_cell.angle_beta   90.00
_cell.angle_gamma   90.00
#
_symmetry.space_group_name_H-M   'P 1'
#
loop_
_entity.id
_entity.type
_entity.pdbx_description
1 polymer ?
#
loop_
_entity_poly.entity_id
_entity_poly.type
_entity_poly.pdbx_seq_one_letter_code
_entity_poly.pdbx_strand_id
1 'polypeptide(L)' 'FPNGTAWTKSISHGELVRTQTDQTLTVDPCQPLRFLYQGLDPKAGGDYDALPYKLGLLTQTNAVKC' A
#
# COMPACT_ATOMS: atom_id res chain seq x y z
N PHE A 1 -11.15 5.62 -0.50
CA PHE A 1 -11.33 7.09 -0.47
C PHE A 1 -12.66 7.40 -1.11
N PRO A 2 -13.53 8.18 -0.45
CA PRO A 2 -14.87 8.43 -0.97
C PRO A 2 -14.74 8.97 -2.40
N ASN A 3 -15.47 8.37 -3.35
CA ASN A 3 -15.66 8.86 -4.73
C ASN A 3 -14.56 8.55 -5.76
N GLY A 4 -13.65 7.59 -5.51
CA GLY A 4 -12.71 7.11 -6.54
C GLY A 4 -11.62 8.11 -6.95
N THR A 5 -11.53 9.24 -6.25
CA THR A 5 -10.46 10.22 -6.46
C THR A 5 -9.11 9.67 -5.96
N ALA A 6 -8.07 9.83 -6.76
CA ALA A 6 -6.69 9.54 -6.34
C ALA A 6 -6.26 10.52 -5.24
N TRP A 7 -6.27 10.03 -3.99
CA TRP A 7 -6.01 10.83 -2.79
C TRP A 7 -4.52 11.10 -2.53
N THR A 8 -3.64 10.29 -3.12
CA THR A 8 -2.17 10.39 -3.04
C THR A 8 -1.59 10.15 -4.42
N LYS A 9 -0.46 10.79 -4.70
CA LYS A 9 0.44 10.47 -5.84
C LYS A 9 1.67 9.69 -5.39
N SER A 10 1.84 9.54 -4.08
CA SER A 10 2.97 8.85 -3.47
C SER A 10 2.53 7.46 -3.04
N ILE A 11 3.17 6.44 -3.62
CA ILE A 11 3.22 5.07 -3.08
C ILE A 11 4.61 4.95 -2.46
N SER A 12 4.70 4.97 -1.14
CA SER A 12 5.96 4.99 -0.41
C SER A 12 6.16 3.68 0.37
N HIS A 13 6.84 3.75 1.52
CA HIS A 13 7.15 2.58 2.34
C HIS A 13 5.88 1.79 2.71
N GLY A 14 5.99 0.47 2.71
CA GLY A 14 4.89 -0.43 2.96
C GLY A 14 5.32 -1.89 3.06
N GLU A 15 4.34 -2.77 3.20
CA GLU A 15 4.54 -4.21 3.31
C GLU A 15 3.48 -4.95 2.49
N LEU A 16 3.88 -6.05 1.83
CA LEU A 16 2.93 -6.99 1.25
C LEU A 16 2.21 -7.73 2.38
N VAL A 17 0.91 -7.94 2.22
CA VAL A 17 0.14 -8.77 3.15
C VAL A 17 0.61 -10.21 2.97
N ARG A 18 1.31 -10.70 3.99
CA ARG A 18 1.83 -12.08 4.05
C ARG A 18 0.70 -13.08 4.26
N THR A 19 0.95 -14.33 3.89
CA THR A 19 0.02 -15.44 4.12
C THR A 19 0.20 -16.09 5.49
N GLN A 20 1.36 -15.90 6.12
CA GLN A 20 1.70 -16.42 7.45
C GLN A 20 2.48 -15.36 8.25
N THR A 21 2.53 -15.52 9.58
CA THR A 21 3.19 -14.57 10.49
C THR A 21 4.50 -15.09 11.08
N ASP A 22 5.08 -16.15 10.51
CA ASP A 22 6.39 -16.67 10.90
C ASP A 22 7.55 -15.87 10.29
N GLN A 23 8.78 -16.30 10.58
CA GLN A 23 10.02 -15.64 10.13
C GLN A 23 10.33 -15.82 8.64
N THR A 24 9.56 -16.64 7.91
CA THR A 24 9.85 -16.93 6.50
C THR A 24 9.40 -15.84 5.54
N LEU A 25 8.56 -14.91 6.01
CA LEU A 25 8.01 -13.80 5.21
C LEU A 25 7.24 -14.27 3.97
N THR A 26 6.55 -15.40 4.07
CA THR A 26 5.85 -16.03 2.93
C THR A 26 4.76 -15.14 2.32
N VAL A 27 4.77 -15.05 0.98
CA VAL A 27 3.77 -14.40 0.14
C VAL A 27 3.32 -15.39 -0.94
N ASP A 28 2.02 -15.42 -1.24
CA ASP A 28 1.44 -16.26 -2.30
C ASP A 28 1.19 -15.43 -3.57
N PRO A 29 1.94 -15.66 -4.67
CA PRO A 29 1.78 -14.92 -5.92
C PRO A 29 0.52 -15.34 -6.71
N CYS A 30 -0.14 -16.44 -6.34
CA CYS A 30 -1.31 -16.98 -7.01
C CYS A 30 -2.63 -16.36 -6.53
N GLN A 31 -2.60 -15.67 -5.39
CA GLN A 31 -3.71 -14.86 -4.90
C GLN A 31 -3.49 -13.39 -5.27
N PRO A 32 -4.56 -12.58 -5.40
CA PRO A 32 -4.40 -11.14 -5.57
C PRO A 32 -3.54 -10.55 -4.45
N LEU A 33 -2.38 -10.01 -4.81
CA LEU A 33 -1.48 -9.39 -3.86
C LEU A 33 -2.15 -8.16 -3.24
N ARG A 34 -1.93 -7.97 -1.94
CA ARG A 34 -2.35 -6.77 -1.21
C ARG A 34 -1.13 -6.09 -0.62
N PHE A 35 -1.03 -4.77 -0.74
CA PHE A 35 0.11 -3.99 -0.27
C PHE A 35 -0.37 -2.85 0.62
N LEU A 36 -0.01 -2.89 1.90
CA LEU A 36 -0.25 -1.81 2.85
C LEU A 36 0.87 -0.79 2.67
N TYR A 37 0.53 0.46 2.39
CA TYR A 37 1.51 1.50 2.07
C TYR A 37 1.17 2.82 2.74
N GLN A 38 2.17 3.68 2.92
CA GLN A 38 1.95 5.07 3.30
C GLN A 38 1.88 5.99 2.08
N GLY A 39 0.90 6.90 2.10
CA GLY A 39 0.75 7.98 1.13
C GLY A 39 0.37 9.28 1.84
N LEU A 40 0.37 10.37 1.09
CA LEU A 40 0.01 11.70 1.61
C LEU A 40 -0.73 12.50 0.54
N ASP A 41 -1.38 13.59 0.96
CA ASP A 41 -1.94 14.56 0.02
C ASP A 41 -0.80 15.09 -0.89
N PRO A 42 -0.95 15.08 -2.24
CA PRO A 42 0.06 15.61 -3.15
C PRO A 42 0.40 17.09 -2.95
N LYS A 43 -0.44 17.83 -2.22
CA LYS A 43 -0.21 19.24 -1.86
C LYS A 43 0.47 19.42 -0.51
N ALA A 44 0.65 18.36 0.27
CA ALA A 44 1.33 18.48 1.55
C ALA A 44 2.84 18.76 1.34
N GLY A 45 3.38 19.60 2.20
CA GLY A 45 4.78 20.04 2.21
C GLY A 45 5.16 20.56 3.59
N GLY A 46 6.39 21.04 3.74
CA GLY A 46 6.99 21.37 5.03
C GLY A 46 8.05 20.34 5.43
N ASP A 47 8.40 20.31 6.71
CA ASP A 47 9.42 19.40 7.24
C ASP A 47 8.99 17.94 7.08
N TYR A 48 9.93 17.09 6.63
CA TYR A 48 9.67 15.70 6.29
C TYR A 48 9.03 14.91 7.44
N ASP A 49 9.53 15.11 8.66
CA ASP A 49 9.08 14.40 9.86
C ASP A 49 7.65 14.79 10.29
N ALA A 50 7.15 15.93 9.81
CA ALA A 50 5.81 16.44 10.07
C ALA A 50 4.82 16.14 8.93
N LEU A 51 5.25 15.45 7.86
CA LEU A 51 4.37 15.14 6.74
C LEU A 51 3.22 14.23 7.19
N PRO A 52 1.97 14.54 6.78
CA PRO A 52 0.78 13.84 7.27
C PRO A 52 0.53 12.53 6.51
N TYR A 53 1.46 11.59 6.64
CA TYR A 53 1.34 10.26 6.06
C TYR A 53 0.10 9.52 6.62
N LYS A 54 -0.62 8.85 5.72
CA LYS A 54 -1.76 7.99 6.04
C LYS A 54 -1.57 6.64 5.36
N LEU A 55 -2.16 5.61 5.95
CA LEU A 55 -2.09 4.25 5.42
C LEU A 55 -3.19 4.01 4.38
N GLY A 56 -2.82 3.35 3.28
CA GLY A 56 -3.71 2.84 2.25
C GLY A 56 -3.43 1.36 1.96
N LEU A 57 -4.40 0.66 1.37
CA LEU A 57 -4.27 -0.72 0.96
C LEU A 57 -4.51 -0.84 -0.54
N LEU A 58 -3.49 -1.24 -1.30
CA LEU A 58 -3.62 -1.61 -2.71
C LEU A 58 -4.04 -3.07 -2.80
N THR A 59 -4.90 -3.39 -3.77
CA THR A 59 -5.27 -4.76 -4.13
C THR A 59 -5.00 -4.94 -5.62
N GLN A 60 -4.22 -5.97 -5.97
CA GLN A 60 -3.92 -6.32 -7.35
C GLN A 60 -5.20 -6.67 -8.12
N THR A 61 -5.43 -6.03 -9.26
CA THR A 61 -6.60 -6.28 -10.12
C THR A 61 -6.33 -7.30 -11.23
N ASN A 62 -5.06 -7.48 -11.60
CA ASN A 62 -4.63 -8.35 -12.69
C ASN A 62 -3.82 -9.53 -12.12
N ALA A 63 -4.43 -10.29 -11.21
CA ALA A 63 -3.78 -11.46 -10.64
C ALA A 63 -3.64 -12.56 -11.70
N VAL A 64 -2.46 -13.16 -11.79
CA VAL A 64 -2.26 -14.37 -12.59
C VAL A 64 -2.84 -15.53 -11.78
N LYS A 65 -3.85 -16.22 -12.33
CA LYS A 65 -4.30 -17.47 -11.73
C LYS A 65 -3.26 -18.54 -11.97
N CYS A 66 -2.67 -19.02 -10.88
CA CYS A 66 -2.24 -20.40 -10.78
C CYS A 66 -3.50 -21.28 -10.54
#